data_AF-A0A8J7VC94-F1
#
_entry.id   AF-A0A8J7VC94-F1
#
_cell.length_a   1.000
_cell.length_b   1.000
_cell.length_c   1.000
_cell.angle_alpha   90.00
_cell.angle_beta   90.00
_cell.angle_gamma   90.00
#
_symmetry.space_group_name_H-M   'P 1'
#
loop_
_entity.id
_entity.type
_entity.pdbx_description
1 polymer ?
#
loop_
_entity_poly.entity_id
_entity_poly.type
_entity_poly.pdbx_seq_one_letter_code
_entity_poly.pdbx_strand_id
1 'polypeptide(L)'
;MRFLALFLMLTVAASAADVRIVRVFSGWRDAASFKRISEYFTGRENHGGQAVLRTQADERGGYYFLVRTANAGAAQRVRFELSVAVPGAHEPRHYSFPAELPAGRQVFNLGVTGRDWPSGETDAVAWKIELVDASGATIATEKSYLWERPGLN
;
A
#
# COMPACT_ATOMS: atom_id res chain seq x y z
N MET A 1 29.14 -42.49 -36.65
CA MET A 1 28.10 -42.18 -35.63
C MET A 1 28.67 -41.17 -34.65
N ARG A 2 28.09 -39.96 -34.60
CA ARG A 2 27.98 -39.07 -33.41
C ARG A 2 27.51 -37.68 -33.88
N PHE A 3 26.19 -37.52 -33.98
CA PHE A 3 25.58 -36.19 -34.00
C PHE A 3 25.49 -35.72 -32.55
N LEU A 4 26.22 -34.65 -32.22
CA LEU A 4 26.15 -33.97 -30.93
C LEU A 4 24.97 -32.99 -30.98
N ALA A 5 23.85 -33.33 -30.36
CA ALA A 5 22.69 -32.46 -30.25
C ALA A 5 22.94 -31.44 -29.12
N LEU A 6 23.15 -30.17 -29.49
CA LEU A 6 23.24 -29.06 -28.54
C LEU A 6 21.82 -28.61 -28.17
N PHE A 7 21.38 -28.96 -26.96
CA PHE A 7 20.09 -28.57 -26.41
C PHE A 7 20.16 -27.09 -25.97
N LEU A 8 19.64 -26.19 -26.81
CA LEU A 8 19.50 -24.77 -26.47
C LEU A 8 18.34 -24.62 -25.49
N MET A 9 18.62 -24.52 -24.19
CA MET A 9 17.62 -24.13 -23.20
C MET A 9 17.22 -22.68 -23.46
N LEU A 10 16.04 -22.47 -24.07
CA LEU A 10 15.37 -21.17 -24.03
C LEU A 10 14.95 -20.89 -22.59
N THR A 11 15.73 -20.08 -21.88
CA THR A 11 15.28 -19.42 -20.66
C THR A 11 14.21 -18.41 -21.06
N VAL A 12 12.94 -18.76 -20.86
CA VAL A 12 11.84 -17.80 -20.90
C VAL A 12 12.06 -16.84 -19.73
N ALA A 13 12.55 -15.64 -20.02
CA ALA A 13 12.54 -14.56 -19.05
C ALA A 13 11.07 -14.25 -18.72
N ALA A 14 10.62 -14.66 -17.54
CA ALA A 14 9.33 -14.21 -17.03
C ALA A 14 9.39 -12.68 -16.97
N SER A 15 8.63 -12.01 -17.83
CA SER A 15 8.42 -10.57 -17.73
C SER A 15 7.91 -10.30 -16.32
N ALA A 16 8.65 -9.49 -15.56
CA ALA A 16 8.19 -9.01 -14.27
C ALA A 16 6.79 -8.44 -14.49
N ALA A 17 5.80 -9.00 -13.79
CA ALA A 17 4.45 -8.49 -13.84
C ALA A 17 4.49 -7.00 -13.54
N ASP A 18 3.98 -6.19 -14.47
CA ASP A 18 3.99 -4.74 -14.35
C ASP A 18 3.01 -4.35 -13.25
N VAL A 19 3.55 -4.11 -12.06
CA VAL A 19 2.84 -3.65 -10.87
C VAL A 19 3.13 -2.17 -10.71
N ARG A 20 2.08 -1.37 -10.59
CA ARG A 20 2.18 0.09 -10.44
C ARG A 20 1.31 0.59 -9.31
N ILE A 21 1.85 1.55 -8.56
CA ILE A 21 1.03 2.46 -7.77
C ILE A 21 0.58 3.56 -8.73
N VAL A 22 -0.71 3.57 -9.06
CA VAL A 22 -1.28 4.47 -10.07
C VAL A 22 -1.52 5.87 -9.50
N ARG A 23 -1.95 5.93 -8.23
CA ARG A 23 -2.24 7.19 -7.55
C ARG A 23 -2.36 6.96 -6.04
N VAL A 24 -1.94 7.95 -5.28
CA VAL A 24 -2.15 8.03 -3.83
C VAL A 24 -2.91 9.30 -3.50
N PHE A 25 -3.93 9.18 -2.65
CA PHE A 25 -4.57 10.30 -1.97
C PHE A 25 -4.39 10.11 -0.48
N SER A 26 -3.97 11.15 0.23
CA SER A 26 -3.80 11.08 1.68
C SER A 26 -4.71 12.08 2.39
N GLY A 27 -5.10 11.76 3.62
CA GLY A 27 -5.86 12.68 4.46
C GLY A 27 -6.45 12.01 5.70
N TRP A 28 -6.86 12.83 6.65
CA TRP A 28 -7.60 12.38 7.82
C TRP A 28 -8.99 11.86 7.43
N ARG A 29 -9.44 10.79 8.10
CA ARG A 29 -10.80 10.25 7.98
C ARG A 29 -11.30 9.85 9.36
N ASP A 30 -12.50 10.32 9.69
CA ASP A 30 -13.22 9.90 10.88
C ASP A 30 -13.81 8.48 10.73
N ALA A 31 -14.28 7.90 11.82
CA ALA A 31 -14.93 6.58 11.81
C ALA A 31 -16.21 6.57 10.95
N ALA A 32 -16.92 7.69 10.86
CA ALA A 32 -18.15 7.81 10.08
C ALA A 32 -17.90 7.69 8.57
N SER A 33 -16.70 8.08 8.10
CA SER A 33 -16.25 7.99 6.71
C SER A 33 -16.16 6.55 6.17
N PHE A 34 -16.24 5.54 7.04
CA PHE A 34 -16.22 4.11 6.69
C PHE A 34 -17.58 3.43 6.89
N LYS A 35 -18.55 4.08 7.54
CA LYS A 35 -19.88 3.50 7.75
C LYS A 35 -20.63 3.44 6.42
N ARG A 36 -21.23 2.28 6.14
CA ARG A 36 -22.08 2.05 4.97
C ARG A 36 -23.50 1.71 5.38
N ILE A 37 -24.46 1.91 4.45
CA ILE A 37 -25.87 1.62 4.73
C ILE A 37 -26.10 0.15 5.13
N SER A 38 -25.34 -0.78 4.52
CA SER A 38 -25.39 -2.21 4.80
C SER A 38 -25.00 -2.56 6.24
N GLU A 39 -24.17 -1.74 6.89
CA GLU A 39 -23.77 -1.96 8.29
C GLU A 39 -24.95 -1.74 9.24
N TYR A 40 -25.88 -0.81 8.96
CA TYR A 40 -27.09 -0.63 9.78
C TYR A 40 -27.99 -1.88 9.77
N PHE A 41 -27.97 -2.64 8.68
CA PHE A 41 -28.75 -3.87 8.55
C PHE A 41 -28.02 -5.11 9.04
N THR A 42 -26.69 -5.11 9.08
CA THR A 42 -25.88 -6.31 9.34
C THR A 42 -25.05 -6.26 10.60
N GLY A 43 -24.87 -5.07 11.19
CA GLY A 43 -23.96 -4.82 12.31
C GLY A 43 -22.47 -5.02 12.00
N ARG A 44 -22.10 -5.26 10.73
CA ARG A 44 -20.74 -5.59 10.31
C ARG A 44 -20.19 -4.52 9.38
N GLU A 45 -18.93 -4.12 9.61
CA GLU A 45 -18.23 -3.21 8.71
C GLU A 45 -18.19 -3.80 7.30
N ASN A 46 -18.47 -2.97 6.30
CA ASN A 46 -18.47 -3.37 4.90
C ASN A 46 -17.48 -2.51 4.12
N HIS A 47 -16.44 -3.13 3.57
CA HIS A 47 -15.36 -2.41 2.89
C HIS A 47 -15.67 -2.17 1.40
N GLY A 48 -16.77 -2.72 0.88
CA GLY A 48 -17.09 -2.74 -0.54
C GLY A 48 -16.01 -3.47 -1.33
N GLY A 49 -15.65 -2.94 -2.51
CA GLY A 49 -14.55 -3.47 -3.33
C GLY A 49 -13.16 -2.96 -2.92
N GLN A 50 -13.02 -2.29 -1.78
CA GLN A 50 -11.75 -1.75 -1.31
C GLN A 50 -11.17 -2.63 -0.21
N ALA A 51 -9.85 -2.71 -0.13
CA ALA A 51 -9.16 -3.27 1.02
C ALA A 51 -8.92 -2.15 2.04
N VAL A 52 -9.21 -2.39 3.31
CA VAL A 52 -8.94 -1.44 4.40
C VAL A 52 -7.99 -2.12 5.37
N LEU A 53 -6.80 -1.56 5.53
CA LEU A 53 -5.72 -2.08 6.35
C LEU A 53 -5.38 -1.01 7.38
N ARG A 54 -5.36 -1.36 8.66
CA ARG A 54 -5.21 -0.41 9.77
C ARG A 54 -4.09 -0.85 10.70
N THR A 55 -3.35 0.10 11.24
CA THR A 55 -2.35 -0.18 12.28
C THR A 55 -3.02 -0.64 13.58
N GLN A 56 -4.19 -0.08 13.91
CA GLN A 56 -5.09 -0.57 14.95
C GLN A 56 -6.41 -1.01 14.30
N ALA A 57 -6.62 -2.33 14.23
CA ALA A 57 -7.70 -2.94 13.45
C ALA A 57 -9.11 -2.45 13.83
N ASP A 58 -9.35 -2.25 15.13
CA ASP A 58 -10.65 -1.86 15.68
C ASP A 58 -10.89 -0.33 15.66
N GLU A 59 -9.85 0.45 15.39
CA GLU A 59 -9.90 1.92 15.36
C GLU A 59 -10.09 2.41 13.92
N ARG A 60 -11.28 2.93 13.59
CA ARG A 60 -11.56 3.41 12.22
C ARG A 60 -11.00 4.80 11.94
N GLY A 61 -10.89 5.65 12.96
CA GLY A 61 -10.39 7.02 12.83
C GLY A 61 -8.87 7.04 12.64
N GLY A 62 -8.39 7.79 11.65
CA GLY A 62 -6.96 7.85 11.37
C GLY A 62 -6.60 8.65 10.13
N TYR A 63 -5.31 8.70 9.85
CA TYR A 63 -4.78 9.25 8.61
C TYR A 63 -4.60 8.14 7.59
N TYR A 64 -5.26 8.29 6.44
CA TYR A 64 -5.33 7.25 5.43
C TYR A 64 -4.58 7.63 4.17
N PHE A 65 -3.90 6.65 3.59
CA PHE A 65 -3.36 6.68 2.23
C PHE A 65 -4.23 5.76 1.37
N LEU A 66 -5.05 6.35 0.51
CA LEU A 66 -5.84 5.65 -0.49
C LEU A 66 -4.98 5.40 -1.73
N VAL A 67 -4.45 4.18 -1.81
CA VAL A 67 -3.52 3.72 -2.84
C VAL A 67 -4.30 2.98 -3.91
N ARG A 68 -4.25 3.47 -5.15
CA ARG A 68 -4.75 2.75 -6.33
C ARG A 68 -3.60 1.99 -6.95
N THR A 69 -3.74 0.69 -7.10
CA THR A 69 -2.75 -0.16 -7.78
C THR A 69 -3.29 -0.70 -9.10
N ALA A 70 -2.36 -1.06 -9.98
CA ALA A 70 -2.62 -1.87 -11.16
C ALA A 70 -1.60 -3.01 -11.17
N ASN A 71 -2.05 -4.25 -11.38
CA ASN A 71 -1.23 -5.45 -11.47
C ASN A 71 -1.61 -6.20 -12.75
N ALA A 72 -0.72 -6.24 -13.74
CA ALA A 72 -0.93 -6.98 -14.97
C ALA A 72 -0.70 -8.50 -14.83
N GLY A 73 -0.08 -8.94 -13.72
CA GLY A 73 0.21 -10.35 -13.45
C GLY A 73 -0.89 -11.06 -12.64
N ALA A 74 -0.53 -12.25 -12.16
CA ALA A 74 -1.36 -13.02 -11.25
C ALA A 74 -1.50 -12.33 -9.88
N ALA A 75 -2.51 -12.76 -9.11
CA ALA A 75 -2.63 -12.34 -7.73
C ALA A 75 -1.42 -12.83 -6.91
N GLN A 76 -0.93 -11.99 -6.00
CA GLN A 76 0.26 -12.26 -5.21
C GLN A 76 0.22 -11.61 -3.83
N ARG A 77 0.92 -12.22 -2.87
CA ARG A 77 1.12 -11.64 -1.54
C ARG A 77 2.15 -10.52 -1.62
N VAL A 78 1.81 -9.39 -1.02
CA VAL A 78 2.66 -8.21 -0.98
C VAL A 78 2.59 -7.56 0.39
N ARG A 79 3.47 -6.59 0.62
CA ARG A 79 3.45 -5.73 1.79
C ARG A 79 3.65 -4.29 1.36
N PHE A 80 2.79 -3.39 1.84
CA PHE A 80 3.03 -1.96 1.72
C PHE A 80 3.93 -1.53 2.87
N GLU A 81 5.10 -1.00 2.56
CA GLU A 81 5.96 -0.29 3.51
C GLU A 81 5.69 1.20 3.36
N LEU A 82 5.05 1.78 4.36
CA LEU A 82 4.74 3.20 4.44
C LEU A 82 5.77 3.88 5.35
N SER A 83 6.45 4.89 4.82
CA SER A 83 7.24 5.83 5.60
C SER A 83 6.57 7.19 5.58
N VAL A 84 6.37 7.83 6.75
CA VAL A 84 5.64 9.10 6.87
C VAL A 84 6.35 10.05 7.82
N ALA A 85 6.64 11.25 7.32
CA ALA A 85 7.12 12.36 8.12
C ALA A 85 5.93 13.18 8.62
N VAL A 86 5.84 13.39 9.93
CA VAL A 86 4.81 14.21 10.58
C VAL A 86 5.45 15.48 11.15
N PRO A 87 4.70 16.60 11.26
CA PRO A 87 5.23 17.83 11.85
C PRO A 87 5.82 17.60 13.23
N GLY A 88 7.02 18.13 13.47
CA GLY A 88 7.71 18.04 14.76
C GLY A 88 8.35 16.68 15.08
N ALA A 89 8.22 15.66 14.22
CA ALA A 89 9.00 14.43 14.35
C ALA A 89 10.41 14.61 13.78
N HIS A 90 11.40 14.08 14.49
CA HIS A 90 12.81 14.10 14.04
C HIS A 90 13.10 13.08 12.94
N GLU A 91 12.36 11.97 12.92
CA GLU A 91 12.52 10.88 11.95
C GLU A 91 11.16 10.46 11.38
N PRO A 92 11.11 9.99 10.11
CA PRO A 92 9.90 9.39 9.57
C PRO A 92 9.46 8.17 10.39
N ARG A 93 8.15 8.01 10.55
CA ARG A 93 7.54 6.81 11.12
C ARG A 93 7.35 5.76 10.03
N HIS A 94 7.53 4.49 10.39
CA HIS A 94 7.40 3.37 9.45
C HIS A 94 6.26 2.43 9.85
N TYR A 95 5.45 2.04 8.87
CA TYR A 95 4.32 1.14 9.04
C TYR A 95 4.29 0.10 7.94
N SER A 96 3.90 -1.12 8.29
CA SER A 96 3.89 -2.25 7.36
C SER A 96 2.49 -2.85 7.28
N PHE A 97 1.96 -2.98 6.06
CA PHE A 97 0.61 -3.51 5.82
C PHE A 97 0.67 -4.73 4.90
N PRO A 98 0.56 -5.96 5.44
CA PRO A 98 0.45 -7.15 4.61
C PRO A 98 -0.86 -7.13 3.81
N ALA A 99 -0.80 -7.53 2.55
CA ALA A 99 -1.95 -7.50 1.64
C ALA A 99 -1.89 -8.62 0.60
N GLU A 100 -3.06 -8.97 0.07
CA GLU A 100 -3.19 -9.71 -1.18
C GLU A 100 -3.41 -8.71 -2.31
N LEU A 101 -2.50 -8.69 -3.29
CA LEU A 101 -2.64 -7.88 -4.50
C LEU A 101 -3.32 -8.71 -5.58
N PRO A 102 -4.60 -8.46 -5.91
CA PRO A 102 -5.27 -9.18 -6.98
C PRO A 102 -4.70 -8.77 -8.36
N ALA A 103 -5.04 -9.54 -9.39
CA ALA A 103 -4.86 -9.09 -10.77
C ALA A 103 -5.80 -7.90 -11.08
N GLY A 104 -5.40 -7.03 -12.00
CA GLY A 104 -6.17 -5.86 -12.39
C GLY A 104 -5.99 -4.67 -11.46
N ARG A 105 -7.06 -3.91 -11.20
CA ARG A 105 -7.02 -2.66 -10.42
C ARG A 105 -7.63 -2.86 -9.04
N GLN A 106 -6.94 -2.40 -8.00
CA GLN A 106 -7.40 -2.49 -6.62
C GLN A 106 -7.19 -1.15 -5.89
N VAL A 107 -8.08 -0.85 -4.95
CA VAL A 107 -7.93 0.27 -4.01
C VAL A 107 -7.61 -0.29 -2.63
N PHE A 108 -6.53 0.21 -2.03
CA PHE A 108 -6.16 -0.05 -0.64
C PHE A 108 -6.28 1.25 0.16
N ASN A 109 -6.89 1.19 1.33
CA ASN A 109 -6.86 2.26 2.32
C ASN A 109 -5.88 1.83 3.40
N LEU A 110 -4.68 2.41 3.41
CA LEU A 110 -3.66 2.19 4.44
C LEU A 110 -3.89 3.22 5.54
N GLY A 111 -4.45 2.81 6.66
CA GLY A 111 -4.79 3.66 7.79
C GLY A 111 -3.77 3.58 8.90
N VAL A 112 -3.15 4.71 9.23
CA VAL A 112 -2.47 4.89 10.53
C VAL A 112 -3.55 5.38 11.50
N THR A 113 -4.05 4.48 12.34
CA THR A 113 -5.30 4.68 13.09
C THR A 113 -5.09 4.77 14.59
N GLY A 114 -6.11 5.30 15.28
CA GLY A 114 -6.11 5.45 16.73
C GLY A 114 -4.91 6.24 17.21
N ARG A 115 -4.25 5.73 18.25
CA ARG A 115 -3.07 6.37 18.85
C ARG A 115 -1.79 6.38 18.00
N ASP A 116 -1.76 5.70 16.84
CA ASP A 116 -0.57 5.70 15.98
C ASP A 116 -0.45 6.99 15.16
N TRP A 117 -1.55 7.75 15.04
CA TRP A 117 -1.57 9.08 14.45
C TRP A 117 -1.78 10.16 15.53
N PRO A 118 -1.02 11.28 15.50
CA PRO A 118 -1.05 12.26 16.59
C PRO A 118 -2.40 12.95 16.78
N SER A 119 -3.05 13.41 15.70
CA SER A 119 -4.39 14.01 15.77
C SER A 119 -5.01 14.18 14.37
N GLY A 120 -6.32 14.40 14.31
CA GLY A 120 -7.03 14.66 13.04
C GLY A 120 -6.79 16.02 12.40
N GLU A 121 -6.12 16.94 13.11
CA GLU A 121 -5.71 18.25 12.60
C GLU A 121 -4.30 18.21 12.00
N THR A 122 -3.59 17.08 12.15
CA THR A 122 -2.21 16.92 11.68
C THR A 122 -2.17 16.24 10.32
N ASP A 123 -1.68 16.96 9.32
CA ASP A 123 -1.35 16.41 8.01
C ASP A 123 0.06 15.81 7.96
N ALA A 124 0.26 14.84 7.08
CA ALA A 124 1.59 14.34 6.75
C ALA A 124 2.40 15.42 6.00
N VAL A 125 3.64 15.65 6.41
CA VAL A 125 4.57 16.56 5.72
C VAL A 125 5.08 15.90 4.45
N ALA A 126 5.51 14.64 4.55
CA ALA A 126 5.98 13.85 3.44
C ALA A 126 5.69 12.38 3.69
N TRP A 127 5.60 11.61 2.61
CA TRP A 127 5.42 10.17 2.67
C TRP A 127 6.08 9.46 1.49
N LYS A 128 6.39 8.19 1.69
CA LYS A 128 6.87 7.25 0.68
C LYS A 128 6.20 5.90 0.93
N ILE A 129 5.72 5.27 -0.14
CA ILE A 129 5.11 3.95 -0.13
C ILE A 129 5.91 3.06 -1.05
N GLU A 130 6.38 1.94 -0.52
CA GLU A 130 7.00 0.86 -1.28
C GLU A 130 6.08 -0.36 -1.23
N LEU A 131 5.89 -0.98 -2.38
CA LEU A 131 5.21 -2.26 -2.50
C LEU A 131 6.26 -3.34 -2.63
N VAL A 132 6.31 -4.22 -1.64
CA VAL A 132 7.32 -5.27 -1.51
C VAL A 132 6.66 -6.62 -1.78
N ASP A 133 7.27 -7.45 -2.63
CA ASP A 133 6.78 -8.79 -2.92
C ASP A 133 7.21 -9.82 -1.84
N ALA A 134 6.80 -11.08 -2.03
CA ALA A 134 7.15 -12.16 -1.10
C ALA A 134 8.65 -12.49 -1.03
N SER A 135 9.44 -12.10 -2.03
CA SER A 135 10.91 -12.26 -2.03
C SER A 135 11.63 -11.15 -1.25
N GLY A 136 10.92 -10.07 -0.91
CA GLY A 136 11.49 -8.88 -0.29
C GLY A 136 11.92 -7.82 -1.30
N ALA A 137 11.65 -8.01 -2.59
CA ALA A 137 11.97 -7.02 -3.62
C ALA A 137 10.90 -5.93 -3.69
N THR A 138 11.33 -4.67 -3.79
CA THR A 138 10.43 -3.55 -4.07
C THR A 138 10.00 -3.60 -5.53
N ILE A 139 8.72 -3.85 -5.77
CA ILE A 139 8.12 -3.99 -7.11
C ILE A 139 7.39 -2.73 -7.58
N ALA A 140 7.11 -1.79 -6.68
CA ALA A 140 6.60 -0.45 -7.03
C ALA A 140 6.92 0.54 -5.90
N THR A 141 7.14 1.80 -6.26
CA THR A 141 7.37 2.89 -5.29
C THR A 141 6.60 4.12 -5.71
N GLU A 142 6.01 4.83 -4.75
CA GLU A 142 5.38 6.14 -4.95
C GLU A 142 5.68 7.02 -3.74
N LYS A 143 5.76 8.34 -3.93
CA LYS A 143 6.10 9.27 -2.84
C LYS A 143 5.53 10.66 -3.06
N SER A 144 5.34 11.36 -1.96
CA SER A 144 5.07 12.80 -1.98
C SER A 144 6.25 13.58 -2.55
N TYR A 145 5.97 14.72 -3.17
CA TYR A 145 7.01 15.62 -3.70
C TYR A 145 8.04 16.06 -2.66
N LEU A 146 7.63 16.29 -1.41
CA LEU A 146 8.54 16.74 -0.34
C LEU A 146 9.52 15.65 0.12
N TRP A 147 9.25 14.37 -0.17
CA TRP A 147 10.13 13.27 0.26
C TRP A 147 11.55 13.37 -0.29
N GLU A 148 11.74 13.86 -1.53
CA GLU A 148 13.08 13.98 -2.12
C GLU A 148 13.85 15.23 -1.69
N ARG A 149 13.27 16.11 -0.86
CA ARG A 149 13.95 17.33 -0.45
C ARG A 149 15.06 17.05 0.58
N PRO A 150 16.21 17.73 0.51
CA PRO A 150 17.26 17.63 1.53
C PRO A 150 16.69 17.95 2.92
N GLY A 151 16.99 17.10 3.90
CA GLY A 151 16.50 17.22 5.28
C GLY A 151 15.42 16.21 5.69
N LEU A 152 14.97 15.33 4.77
CA LEU A 152 14.04 14.22 5.05
C LEU A 152 14.58 12.83 4.65
N ASN A 153 15.73 12.77 3.97
CA ASN A 153 16.39 11.53 3.53
C ASN A 153 17.73 11.33 4.24
#